data_AF-A0A932YM81-F1
#
_entry.id   AF-A0A932YM81-F1
#
_cell.length_a   1.000
_cell.length_b   1.000
_cell.length_c   1.000
_cell.angle_alpha   90.00
_cell.angle_beta   90.00
_cell.angle_gamma   90.00
#
_symmetry.space_group_name_H-M   'P 1'
#
loop_
_entity.id
_entity.type
_entity.pdbx_description
1 polymer ?
#
loop_
_entity_poly.entity_id
_entity_poly.type
_entity_poly.pdbx_seq_one_letter_code
_entity_poly.pdbx_strand_id
1 'polypeptide(L)'
;MDVFIQKQNQIAPVAIRRVGYAPYINKEGEQSFVRRIHGTDFPRFHLYIKAEDDEVLRCSIHLDQKRPSYQGAHAHGGDYDSETVADEARRIGEIA
;
A
#
# COMPACT_ATOMS: atom_id res chain seq x y z
N MET A 1 -7.73 -4.59 -2.65
CA MET A 1 -7.30 -6.00 -2.58
C MET A 1 -6.46 -6.22 -1.32
N ASP A 2 -6.43 -7.44 -0.76
CA ASP A 2 -5.54 -7.79 0.35
C ASP A 2 -4.32 -8.57 -0.18
N VAL A 3 -3.15 -8.33 0.43
CA VAL A 3 -1.88 -9.00 0.15
C VAL A 3 -1.21 -9.42 1.46
N PHE A 4 -0.33 -10.43 1.38
CA PHE A 4 0.40 -10.95 2.52
C PHE A 4 1.90 -10.76 2.31
N ILE A 5 2.60 -10.23 3.31
CA ILE A 5 4.05 -9.98 3.26
C ILE A 5 4.72 -10.73 4.40
N GLN A 6 5.76 -11.53 4.10
CA GLN A 6 6.52 -12.23 5.11
C GLN A 6 7.45 -11.25 5.85
N LYS A 7 7.41 -11.28 7.19
CA LYS A 7 8.27 -10.46 8.05
C LYS A 7 9.70 -10.95 8.05
N GLN A 8 9.92 -12.26 7.92
CA GLN A 8 11.25 -12.89 7.94
C GLN A 8 12.10 -12.41 9.14
N ASN A 9 11.50 -12.42 10.33
CA ASN A 9 12.10 -11.93 11.59
C ASN A 9 12.53 -10.44 11.56
N GLN A 10 11.90 -9.63 10.71
CA GLN A 10 12.08 -8.18 10.65
C GLN A 10 10.84 -7.46 11.19
N ILE A 11 11.02 -6.21 11.61
CA ILE A 11 9.90 -5.32 11.92
C ILE A 11 9.12 -4.94 10.65
N ALA A 12 7.82 -4.67 10.79
CA ALA A 12 6.94 -4.42 9.65
C ALA A 12 7.45 -3.38 8.62
N PRO A 13 7.99 -2.22 9.04
CA PRO A 13 8.51 -1.24 8.08
C PRO A 13 9.69 -1.74 7.23
N VAL A 14 10.50 -2.66 7.76
CA VAL A 14 11.64 -3.25 7.04
C VAL A 14 11.14 -4.27 6.03
N ALA A 15 10.19 -5.13 6.42
CA ALA A 15 9.56 -6.09 5.49
C ALA A 15 8.86 -5.37 4.32
N ILE A 16 8.10 -4.32 4.62
CA ILE A 16 7.38 -3.53 3.61
C ILE A 16 8.33 -2.77 2.67
N ARG A 17 9.47 -2.31 3.16
CA ARG A 17 10.50 -1.69 2.31
C ARG A 17 11.06 -2.62 1.24
N ARG A 18 11.18 -3.92 1.52
CA ARG A 18 11.71 -4.90 0.56
C ARG A 18 10.80 -5.08 -0.64
N VAL A 19 9.49 -4.92 -0.44
CA VAL A 19 8.51 -4.92 -1.54
C VAL A 19 8.37 -3.54 -2.20
N GLY A 20 9.21 -2.56 -1.89
CA GLY A 20 9.31 -1.29 -2.61
C GLY A 20 8.38 -0.18 -2.13
N TYR A 21 7.82 -0.32 -0.92
CA TYR A 21 6.94 0.68 -0.31
C TYR A 21 7.68 1.49 0.75
N ALA A 22 7.46 2.81 0.75
CA ALA A 22 8.04 3.74 1.71
C ALA A 22 6.99 4.20 2.73
N PRO A 23 7.37 4.46 4.00
CA PRO A 23 6.45 5.03 4.98
C PRO A 23 5.86 6.37 4.51
N TYR A 24 4.58 6.56 4.77
CA TYR A 24 3.82 7.76 4.46
C TYR A 24 2.92 8.10 5.63
N ILE A 25 3.02 9.33 6.11
CA ILE A 25 2.15 9.86 7.16
C ILE A 25 1.20 10.84 6.48
N ASN A 26 -0.10 10.59 6.59
CA ASN A 26 -1.09 11.52 6.06
C ASN A 26 -1.21 12.77 6.96
N LYS A 27 -2.02 13.74 6.54
CA LYS A 27 -2.21 14.99 7.32
C LYS A 27 -2.87 14.77 8.68
N GLU A 28 -3.54 13.64 8.87
CA GLU A 28 -4.24 13.27 10.09
C GLU A 28 -3.34 12.48 11.05
N GLY A 29 -2.09 12.21 10.65
CA GLY A 29 -1.12 11.46 11.44
C GLY A 29 -1.21 9.93 11.26
N GLU A 30 -2.08 9.44 10.39
CA GLU A 30 -2.18 8.00 10.12
C GLU A 30 -0.98 7.53 9.31
N GLN A 31 -0.31 6.50 9.84
CA GLN A 31 0.82 5.87 9.19
C GLN A 31 0.35 4.83 8.18
N SER A 32 0.94 4.90 6.99
CA SER A 32 0.69 3.99 5.88
C SER A 32 1.96 3.87 5.05
N PHE A 33 1.89 3.15 3.93
CA PHE A 33 3.03 2.99 3.04
C PHE A 33 2.63 3.25 1.60
N VAL A 34 3.52 3.86 0.81
CA VAL A 34 3.23 4.20 -0.58
C VAL A 34 4.35 3.75 -1.51
N ARG A 35 3.97 3.37 -2.73
CA ARG A 35 4.88 3.16 -3.85
C ARG A 35 4.42 4.01 -5.03
N ARG A 36 5.24 4.98 -5.43
CA ARG A 36 4.96 5.84 -6.58
C ARG A 36 5.33 5.09 -7.85
N ILE A 37 4.47 5.16 -8.87
CA ILE A 37 4.73 4.52 -10.17
C ILE A 37 5.82 5.30 -10.94
N HIS A 38 5.90 6.61 -10.73
CA HIS A 38 6.85 7.54 -11.33
C HIS A 38 7.18 8.68 -10.35
N GLY A 39 8.05 9.63 -10.76
CA GLY A 39 8.54 10.71 -9.89
C GLY A 39 7.51 11.75 -9.43
N THR A 40 6.28 11.71 -9.90
CA THR A 40 5.18 12.59 -9.44
C THR A 40 4.42 11.99 -8.25
N ASP A 41 3.53 12.77 -7.63
CA ASP A 41 2.77 12.32 -6.45
C ASP A 41 1.69 11.27 -6.75
N PHE A 42 1.16 11.24 -7.99
CA PHE A 42 0.09 10.33 -8.43
C PHE A 42 0.26 9.97 -9.91
N PRO A 43 -0.16 8.76 -10.34
CA PRO A 43 -0.64 7.64 -9.53
C PRO A 43 0.38 7.03 -8.55
N ARG A 44 -0.13 6.56 -7.42
CA ARG A 44 0.65 5.84 -6.39
C ARG A 44 -0.16 4.69 -5.82
N PHE A 45 0.51 3.58 -5.53
CA PHE A 45 -0.07 2.54 -4.69
C PHE A 45 0.06 2.94 -3.24
N HIS A 46 -0.97 2.62 -2.48
CA HIS A 46 -1.06 2.90 -1.07
C HIS A 46 -1.37 1.59 -0.37
N LEU A 47 -0.70 1.36 0.75
CA LEU A 47 -0.66 0.10 1.48
C LEU A 47 -0.89 0.37 2.96
N TYR A 48 -1.92 -0.27 3.50
CA TYR A 48 -2.27 -0.23 4.91
C TYR A 48 -2.07 -1.60 5.55
N ILE A 49 -1.42 -1.65 6.70
CA ILE A 49 -1.37 -2.88 7.51
C ILE A 49 -2.73 -3.05 8.18
N LYS A 50 -3.42 -4.15 7.90
CA LYS A 50 -4.70 -4.52 8.52
C LYS A 50 -4.52 -5.40 9.73
N ALA A 51 -3.54 -6.30 9.68
CA ALA A 51 -3.17 -7.17 10.79
C ALA A 51 -1.67 -7.51 10.69
N GLU A 52 -1.05 -7.74 11.84
CA GLU A 52 0.33 -8.13 11.97
C GLU A 52 0.41 -9.34 12.90
N ASP A 53 0.93 -10.45 12.37
CA ASP A 53 1.32 -11.64 13.12
C ASP A 53 2.86 -11.65 13.30
N ASP A 54 3.41 -12.66 13.98
CA ASP A 54 4.87 -12.77 14.18
C ASP A 54 5.63 -12.93 12.86
N GLU A 55 5.07 -13.69 11.92
CA GLU A 55 5.73 -14.03 10.65
C GLU A 55 5.14 -13.31 9.43
N VAL A 56 3.88 -12.84 9.50
CA VAL A 56 3.14 -12.35 8.33
C VAL A 56 2.46 -11.03 8.61
N LEU A 57 2.46 -10.14 7.61
CA LEU A 57 1.64 -8.94 7.57
C LEU A 57 0.49 -9.14 6.60
N ARG A 58 -0.75 -8.90 7.05
CA ARG A 58 -1.89 -8.73 6.16
C ARG A 58 -2.04 -7.27 5.82
N CYS A 59 -1.90 -6.93 4.54
CA CYS A 59 -1.96 -5.56 4.07
C CYS A 59 -3.09 -5.38 3.05
N SER A 60 -3.67 -4.18 3.02
CA SER A 60 -4.63 -3.75 2.01
C SER A 60 -3.95 -2.82 1.04
N ILE A 61 -4.09 -3.09 -0.25
CA ILE A 61 -3.56 -2.28 -1.34
C ILE A 61 -4.67 -1.60 -2.14
N HIS A 62 -4.41 -0.36 -2.55
CA HIS A 62 -5.25 0.48 -3.40
C HIS A 62 -4.37 1.37 -4.29
N LEU A 63 -4.89 1.74 -5.46
CA LEU A 63 -4.24 2.66 -6.40
C LEU A 63 -4.92 4.03 -6.33
N ASP A 64 -4.20 5.03 -5.87
CA ASP A 64 -4.65 6.42 -5.92
C ASP A 64 -4.26 7.01 -7.27
N GLN A 65 -5.24 7.30 -8.14
CA GLN A 65 -4.95 7.88 -9.47
C GLN A 65 -4.76 9.40 -9.47
N LYS A 66 -5.40 10.11 -8.52
CA LYS A 66 -5.33 11.57 -8.39
C LYS A 66 -5.34 11.97 -6.93
N ARG A 67 -4.90 13.20 -6.65
CA ARG A 67 -5.04 13.80 -5.33
C ARG A 67 -6.52 13.78 -4.94
N PRO A 68 -6.88 13.34 -3.72
CA PRO A 68 -8.27 13.44 -3.26
C PRO A 68 -8.71 14.90 -3.31
N SER A 69 -9.68 15.18 -4.18
CA SER A 69 -10.47 16.40 -4.14
C SER A 69 -11.59 16.15 -3.12
N TYR A 70 -11.72 17.05 -2.14
CA TYR A 70 -12.79 17.18 -1.12
C TYR A 70 -12.46 16.74 0.31
N GLN A 71 -12.62 17.73 1.21
CA GLN A 71 -12.97 17.55 2.62
C GLN A 71 -14.39 16.95 2.69
N GLY A 72 -14.56 15.79 3.33
CA GLY A 72 -15.88 15.34 3.80
C GLY A 72 -16.68 14.38 2.92
N ALA A 73 -16.12 13.79 1.86
CA ALA A 73 -16.77 12.69 1.15
C ALA A 73 -15.76 11.56 0.92
N HIS A 74 -16.13 10.33 1.33
CA HIS A 74 -15.46 9.09 0.95
C HIS A 74 -15.60 8.86 -0.56
N ALA A 75 -14.93 9.70 -1.36
CA ALA A 75 -14.83 9.54 -2.79
C ALA A 75 -13.76 8.48 -3.05
N HIS A 76 -14.21 7.22 -3.07
CA HIS A 76 -13.44 6.06 -3.52
C HIS A 76 -12.98 6.28 -4.98
N GLY A 77 -11.87 6.98 -5.14
CA GLY A 77 -11.06 6.98 -6.36
C GLY A 77 -9.98 5.91 -6.33
N GLY A 78 -10.08 4.94 -5.42
CA GLY A 78 -9.28 3.74 -5.42
C GLY A 78 -9.92 2.74 -6.37
N ASP A 79 -9.29 2.48 -7.50
CA ASP A 79 -9.60 1.29 -8.28
C ASP A 79 -9.21 0.09 -7.41
N TYR A 80 -10.16 -0.51 -6.70
CA TYR A 80 -9.90 -1.69 -5.88
C TYR A 80 -9.70 -2.96 -6.73
N ASP A 81 -10.06 -2.88 -8.03
CA ASP A 81 -10.25 -4.01 -8.94
C ASP A 81 -9.70 -3.76 -10.36
N SER A 82 -8.75 -2.83 -10.51
CA SER A 82 -8.03 -2.69 -11.79
C SER A 82 -6.99 -3.79 -11.95
N GLU A 83 -6.77 -4.22 -13.19
CA GLU A 83 -5.68 -5.14 -13.58
C GLU A 83 -4.33 -4.69 -12.97
N THR A 84 -4.10 -3.38 -12.91
CA THR A 84 -2.95 -2.74 -12.27
C THR A 84 -2.77 -3.08 -10.79
N VAL A 85 -3.85 -3.16 -10.00
CA VAL A 85 -3.77 -3.55 -8.57
C VAL A 85 -3.55 -5.05 -8.42
N ALA A 86 -4.14 -5.86 -9.31
CA ALA A 86 -3.92 -7.30 -9.32
C ALA A 86 -2.48 -7.66 -9.69
N ASP A 87 -1.92 -6.98 -10.69
CA ASP A 87 -0.51 -7.13 -11.09
C ASP A 87 0.43 -6.72 -9.96
N GLU A 88 0.11 -5.65 -9.24
CA GLU A 88 0.92 -5.23 -8.10
C GLU A 88 0.85 -6.22 -6.94
N ALA A 89 -0.33 -6.79 -6.68
CA ALA A 89 -0.47 -7.85 -5.69
C ALA A 89 0.31 -9.11 -6.08
N ARG A 90 0.32 -9.47 -7.37
CA ARG A 90 1.13 -10.59 -7.90
C ARG A 90 2.61 -10.33 -7.68
N ARG A 91 3.10 -9.13 -8.04
CA ARG A 91 4.49 -8.72 -7.81
C ARG A 91 4.89 -8.77 -6.34
N ILE A 92 4.01 -8.35 -5.43
CA ILE A 92 4.27 -8.47 -3.99
C ILE A 92 4.41 -9.94 -3.61
N GLY A 93 3.53 -10.82 -4.08
CA GLY A 93 3.61 -12.26 -3.82
C GLY A 93 4.87 -12.95 -4.38
N GLU A 94 5.45 -12.44 -5.47
CA GLU A 94 6.71 -12.97 -6.04
C GLU A 94 7.96 -12.55 -5.26
N ILE A 95 7.91 -11.45 -4.51
CA ILE A 95 9.08 -10.84 -3.84
C ILE A 95 9.04 -11.01 -2.31
N ALA A 96 7.85 -11.18 -1.74
CA ALA A 96 7.63 -11.26 -0.29
C ALA A 96 8.08 -12.59 0.33
#